data_AF-A0AAU9F6C5-F1
#
_entry.id   AF-A0AAU9F6C5-F1
#
_cell.length_a   1.000
_cell.length_b   1.000
_cell.length_c   1.000
_cell.angle_alpha   90.00
_cell.angle_beta   90.00
_cell.angle_gamma   90.00
#
_symmetry.space_group_name_H-M   'P 1'
#
loop_
_entity.id
_entity.type
_entity.pdbx_description
1 polymer ?
#
loop_
_entity_poly.entity_id
_entity_poly.type
_entity_poly.pdbx_seq_one_letter_code
_entity_poly.pdbx_strand_id
1 'polypeptide(L)'
;MAQESIANLNIKVQQMMQLLTLKIEADERRDSQVKISASNFEKILSDFDVYSIPVGKWFDIFEHNAEAYELSEKQKYVQARGKMCGAAKLFLESECVSNYEDLKDKLICEFETNTNSADIHQLLRNRKMQKAETFHEYMLSMKKLASVVLKKKLCCDIL
;
A
#
# COMPACT_ATOMS: atom_id res chain seq x y z
N MET A 1 -62.81 5.22 23.77
CA MET A 1 -61.58 4.92 24.55
C MET A 1 -60.71 3.83 23.93
N ALA A 2 -61.25 2.66 23.54
CA ALA A 2 -60.42 1.57 22.98
C ALA A 2 -59.78 1.87 21.60
N GLN A 3 -60.53 2.49 20.68
CA GLN A 3 -60.05 2.82 19.32
C GLN A 3 -58.89 3.84 19.29
N GLU A 4 -58.91 4.81 20.21
CA GLU A 4 -57.87 5.83 20.34
C GLU A 4 -56.53 5.21 20.81
N SER A 5 -56.61 4.23 21.70
CA SER A 5 -55.43 3.51 22.20
C SER A 5 -54.77 2.66 21.11
N ILE A 6 -55.58 2.00 20.26
CA ILE A 6 -55.11 1.21 19.11
C ILE A 6 -54.44 2.12 18.06
N ALA A 7 -55.03 3.29 17.77
CA ALA A 7 -54.44 4.25 16.86
C ALA A 7 -53.06 4.75 17.36
N ASN A 8 -52.94 5.00 18.66
CA ASN A 8 -51.70 5.45 19.27
C ASN A 8 -50.61 4.37 19.26
N LEU A 9 -51.00 3.10 19.42
CA LEU A 9 -50.11 1.95 19.26
C LEU A 9 -49.59 1.81 17.83
N ASN A 10 -50.46 1.97 16.81
CA ASN A 10 -50.06 1.91 15.41
C ASN A 10 -49.06 3.02 15.04
N ILE A 11 -49.25 4.23 15.56
CA ILE A 11 -48.31 5.35 15.35
C ILE A 11 -46.94 5.01 15.96
N LYS A 12 -46.90 4.45 17.17
CA LYS A 12 -45.64 4.03 17.81
C LYS A 12 -44.93 2.93 17.02
N VAL A 13 -45.68 1.96 16.49
CA VAL A 13 -45.11 0.89 15.66
C VAL A 13 -44.51 1.45 14.37
N GLN A 14 -45.19 2.40 13.71
CA GLN A 14 -44.66 3.06 12.51
C GLN A 14 -43.38 3.87 12.80
N GLN A 15 -43.35 4.63 13.90
CA GLN A 15 -42.16 5.38 14.32
C GLN A 15 -40.98 4.46 14.60
N MET A 16 -41.23 3.31 15.25
CA MET A 16 -40.20 2.32 15.55
C MET A 16 -39.64 1.67 14.27
N MET A 17 -40.51 1.42 13.28
CA MET A 17 -40.11 0.87 11.99
C MET A 17 -39.21 1.84 11.20
N GLN A 18 -39.54 3.14 11.20
CA GLN A 18 -38.71 4.18 10.57
C GLN A 18 -37.33 4.30 11.23
N LEU A 19 -37.26 4.24 12.57
CA LEU A 19 -36.00 4.26 13.31
C LEU A 19 -35.16 3.01 13.04
N LEU A 20 -35.78 1.84 12.91
CA LEU A 20 -35.09 0.60 12.55
C LEU A 20 -34.49 0.67 11.14
N THR A 21 -35.23 1.20 10.16
CA THR A 21 -34.70 1.38 8.79
C THR A 21 -33.49 2.32 8.78
N LEU A 22 -33.58 3.47 9.45
CA LEU A 22 -32.45 4.39 9.58
C LEU A 22 -31.25 3.76 10.32
N LYS A 23 -31.52 2.89 11.30
CA LYS A 23 -30.48 2.17 12.04
C LYS A 23 -29.79 1.12 11.19
N ILE A 24 -30.54 0.35 10.40
CA ILE A 24 -30.02 -0.65 9.45
C ILE A 24 -29.18 0.05 8.38
N GLU A 25 -29.65 1.15 7.79
CA GLU A 25 -28.86 1.94 6.83
C GLU A 25 -27.57 2.52 7.45
N ALA A 26 -27.60 2.87 8.74
CA ALA A 26 -26.44 3.33 9.48
C ALA A 26 -25.52 2.19 9.95
N ASP A 27 -26.04 0.97 10.08
CA ASP A 27 -25.29 -0.24 10.44
C ASP A 27 -24.67 -0.90 9.20
N GLU A 28 -25.35 -0.95 8.04
CA GLU A 28 -24.77 -1.36 6.76
C GLU A 28 -23.60 -0.46 6.33
N ARG A 29 -23.72 0.86 6.58
CA ARG A 29 -22.59 1.80 6.44
C ARG A 29 -21.44 1.53 7.42
N ARG A 30 -21.69 0.86 8.55
CA ARG A 30 -20.66 0.51 9.54
C ARG A 30 -20.05 -0.87 9.29
N ASP A 31 -20.82 -1.84 8.80
CA ASP A 31 -20.35 -3.21 8.55
C ASP A 31 -19.51 -3.31 7.27
N SER A 32 -19.73 -2.41 6.30
CA SER A 32 -18.80 -2.20 5.17
C SER A 32 -17.50 -1.46 5.58
N GLN A 33 -17.40 -1.01 6.84
CA GLN A 33 -16.17 -0.51 7.43
C GLN A 33 -15.70 -1.46 8.54
N VAL A 34 -15.40 -2.70 8.20
CA VAL A 34 -14.22 -3.32 8.83
C VAL A 34 -13.01 -2.53 8.33
N LYS A 35 -12.82 -1.32 8.87
CA LYS A 35 -11.58 -0.56 8.75
C LYS A 35 -10.52 -1.45 9.37
N ILE A 36 -9.83 -2.25 8.56
CA ILE A 36 -8.57 -2.83 8.97
C ILE A 36 -7.73 -1.62 9.39
N SER A 37 -7.52 -1.50 10.71
CA SER A 37 -7.01 -0.27 11.29
C SER A 37 -5.70 0.11 10.59
N ALA A 38 -5.60 1.35 10.10
CA ALA A 38 -4.39 1.87 9.47
C ALA A 38 -3.14 1.68 10.35
N SER A 39 -3.32 1.61 11.67
CA SER A 39 -2.26 1.30 12.65
C SER A 39 -1.57 -0.04 12.44
N ASN A 40 -2.24 -1.02 11.81
CA ASN A 40 -1.64 -2.32 11.49
C ASN A 40 -0.84 -2.28 10.18
N PHE A 41 -1.23 -1.42 9.24
CA PHE A 41 -0.51 -1.22 7.99
C PHE A 41 0.88 -0.63 8.23
N GLU A 42 0.98 0.33 9.16
CA GLU A 42 2.25 0.94 9.57
C GLU A 42 3.28 -0.08 10.11
N LYS A 43 2.83 -1.21 10.65
CA LYS A 43 3.72 -2.27 11.18
C LYS A 43 4.19 -3.26 10.12
N ILE A 44 3.47 -3.37 9.00
CA ILE A 44 3.76 -4.34 7.93
C ILE A 44 4.79 -3.76 6.95
N LEU A 45 4.71 -2.46 6.70
CA LEU A 45 5.62 -1.78 5.79
C LEU A 45 6.84 -1.23 6.53
N SER A 46 8.02 -1.69 6.12
CA SER A 46 9.28 -1.10 6.52
C SER A 46 9.42 0.32 5.96
N ASP A 47 10.08 1.17 6.73
CA ASP A 47 10.39 2.53 6.30
C ASP A 47 11.25 2.50 5.03
N PHE A 48 10.98 3.45 4.13
CA PHE A 48 11.74 3.58 2.89
C PHE A 48 13.07 4.28 3.17
N ASP A 49 14.14 3.56 2.88
CA ASP A 49 15.49 4.10 2.80
C ASP A 49 16.05 3.81 1.39
N VAL A 50 16.65 4.85 0.80
CA VAL A 50 17.20 4.86 -0.57
C VAL A 50 18.23 3.74 -0.77
N TYR A 51 18.91 3.32 0.29
CA TYR A 51 19.97 2.30 0.24
C TYR A 51 19.47 0.85 0.40
N SER A 52 18.26 0.63 0.91
CA SER A 52 17.80 -0.70 1.33
C SER A 52 17.05 -1.44 0.23
N ILE A 53 16.08 -0.78 -0.40
CA ILE A 53 15.19 -1.36 -1.41
C ILE A 53 15.05 -0.35 -2.55
N PRO A 54 15.15 -0.78 -3.83
CA PRO A 54 14.88 0.11 -4.96
C PRO A 54 13.48 0.72 -4.86
N VAL A 55 13.37 2.02 -5.17
CA VAL A 55 12.13 2.79 -5.03
C VAL A 55 10.93 2.13 -5.71
N GLY A 56 11.08 1.65 -6.95
CA GLY A 56 10.00 0.97 -7.66
C GLY A 56 9.53 -0.33 -6.97
N LYS A 57 10.46 -1.09 -6.39
CA LYS A 57 10.11 -2.32 -5.64
C LYS A 57 9.44 -2.01 -4.31
N TRP A 58 9.82 -0.92 -3.66
CA TRP A 58 9.13 -0.47 -2.46
C TRP A 58 7.69 -0.05 -2.78
N PHE A 59 7.48 0.70 -3.88
CA PHE A 59 6.13 1.03 -4.34
C PHE A 59 5.31 -0.19 -4.75
N ASP A 60 5.90 -1.19 -5.41
CA ASP A 60 5.20 -2.46 -5.71
C ASP A 60 4.66 -3.12 -4.43
N ILE A 61 5.48 -3.19 -3.38
CA ILE A 61 5.09 -3.78 -2.09
C ILE A 61 4.03 -2.90 -1.42
N PHE A 62 4.22 -1.58 -1.45
CA PHE A 62 3.28 -0.62 -0.89
C PHE A 62 1.91 -0.73 -1.56
N GLU A 63 1.84 -0.77 -2.88
CA GLU A 63 0.59 -0.87 -3.66
C GLU A 63 -0.12 -2.18 -3.42
N HIS A 64 0.61 -3.30 -3.37
CA HIS A 64 0.04 -4.60 -3.04
C HIS A 64 -0.60 -4.62 -1.64
N ASN A 65 0.07 -3.98 -0.66
CA ASN A 65 -0.52 -3.84 0.66
C ASN A 65 -1.68 -2.82 0.66
N ALA A 66 -1.57 -1.73 -0.08
CA ALA A 66 -2.60 -0.70 -0.14
C ALA A 66 -3.90 -1.23 -0.76
N GLU A 67 -3.78 -2.12 -1.75
CA GLU A 67 -4.89 -2.87 -2.36
C GLU A 67 -5.53 -3.82 -1.34
N ALA A 68 -4.72 -4.60 -0.61
CA ALA A 68 -5.22 -5.52 0.43
C ALA A 68 -5.96 -4.81 1.58
N TYR A 69 -5.66 -3.54 1.81
CA TYR A 69 -6.28 -2.69 2.84
C TYR A 69 -7.33 -1.72 2.27
N GLU A 70 -7.61 -1.79 0.96
CA GLU A 70 -8.53 -0.91 0.24
C GLU A 70 -8.32 0.59 0.57
N LEU A 71 -7.04 1.00 0.63
CA LEU A 71 -6.70 2.37 0.99
C LEU A 71 -7.15 3.36 -0.09
N SER A 72 -7.80 4.45 0.34
CA SER A 72 -8.08 5.58 -0.54
C SER A 72 -6.80 6.32 -0.95
N GLU A 73 -6.83 7.01 -2.09
CA GLU A 73 -5.69 7.79 -2.60
C GLU A 73 -5.09 8.78 -1.59
N LYS A 74 -5.95 9.44 -0.79
CA LYS A 74 -5.50 10.35 0.28
C LYS A 74 -4.77 9.60 1.39
N GLN A 75 -5.25 8.42 1.76
CA GLN A 75 -4.59 7.58 2.76
C GLN A 75 -3.27 7.03 2.23
N LYS A 76 -3.22 6.61 0.96
CA LYS A 76 -1.96 6.19 0.31
C LYS A 76 -0.92 7.29 0.37
N TYR A 77 -1.29 8.53 0.03
CA TYR A 77 -0.39 9.68 0.11
C TYR A 77 0.15 9.91 1.52
N VAL A 78 -0.73 9.98 2.53
CA VAL A 78 -0.30 10.23 3.93
C VAL A 78 0.60 9.12 4.44
N GLN A 79 0.25 7.87 4.17
CA GLN A 79 1.02 6.71 4.63
C GLN A 79 2.36 6.58 3.91
N ALA A 80 2.40 6.78 2.58
CA ALA A 80 3.63 6.78 1.82
C ALA A 80 4.57 7.88 2.32
N ARG A 81 4.07 9.12 2.48
CA ARG A 81 4.86 10.24 2.99
C ARG A 81 5.40 10.00 4.40
N GLY A 82 4.62 9.36 5.28
CA GLY A 82 5.04 9.02 6.64
C GLY A 82 6.12 7.93 6.70
N LYS A 83 6.23 7.10 5.66
CA LYS A 83 7.22 6.02 5.56
C LYS A 83 8.53 6.44 4.90
N MET A 84 8.61 7.64 4.33
CA MET A 84 9.84 8.15 3.74
C MET A 84 10.80 8.61 4.83
N CYS A 85 12.02 8.08 4.81
CA CYS A 85 13.07 8.42 5.77
C CYS A 85 14.31 8.99 5.06
N GLY A 86 15.15 9.70 5.82
CA GLY A 86 16.44 10.20 5.33
C GLY A 86 16.34 11.11 4.09
N ALA A 87 17.08 10.75 3.04
CA ALA A 87 17.17 11.53 1.80
C ALA A 87 15.82 11.68 1.07
N ALA A 88 14.97 10.64 1.08
CA ALA A 88 13.65 10.70 0.46
C ALA A 88 12.73 11.69 1.17
N LYS A 89 12.83 11.81 2.50
CA LYS A 89 12.08 12.79 3.27
C LYS A 89 12.51 14.22 2.95
N LEU A 90 13.82 14.48 2.90
CA LEU A 90 14.39 15.80 2.56
C LEU A 90 14.00 16.24 1.14
N PHE A 91 13.97 15.28 0.20
CA PHE A 91 13.50 15.52 -1.16
C PHE A 91 12.03 15.95 -1.19
N LEU A 92 11.14 15.24 -0.48
CA LEU A 92 9.73 15.60 -0.37
C LEU A 92 9.44 16.89 0.41
N GLU A 93 10.38 17.36 1.24
CA GLU A 93 10.30 18.69 1.87
C GLU A 93 10.69 19.80 0.89
N SER A 94 11.57 19.48 -0.07
CA SER A 94 12.04 20.42 -1.09
C SER A 94 11.07 20.55 -2.26
N GLU A 95 10.37 19.47 -2.61
CA GLU A 95 9.36 19.47 -3.66
C GLU A 95 7.93 19.61 -3.11
N CYS A 96 7.12 20.46 -3.74
CA CYS A 96 5.70 20.53 -3.43
C CYS A 96 4.97 19.38 -4.14
N VAL A 97 4.47 18.41 -3.37
CA VAL A 97 3.75 17.25 -3.90
C VAL A 97 2.39 17.13 -3.23
N SER A 98 1.32 17.21 -4.03
CA SER A 98 -0.07 17.31 -3.55
C SER A 98 -0.91 16.04 -3.72
N ASN A 99 -0.48 15.09 -4.54
CA ASN A 99 -1.20 13.85 -4.82
C ASN A 99 -0.25 12.64 -4.65
N TYR A 100 -0.80 11.43 -4.65
CA TYR A 100 -0.01 10.19 -4.53
C TYR A 100 0.78 9.87 -5.82
N GLU A 101 0.19 10.13 -6.99
CA GLU A 101 0.82 9.85 -8.29
C GLU A 101 2.09 10.69 -8.50
N ASP A 102 2.04 12.00 -8.33
CA ASP A 102 3.21 12.89 -8.39
C ASP A 102 4.26 12.46 -7.36
N LEU A 103 3.85 12.01 -6.16
CA LEU A 103 4.79 11.54 -5.14
C LEU A 103 5.53 10.30 -5.60
N LYS A 104 4.81 9.34 -6.19
CA LYS A 104 5.39 8.14 -6.77
C LYS A 104 6.33 8.50 -7.93
N ASP A 105 5.87 9.31 -8.87
CA ASP A 105 6.62 9.65 -10.08
C ASP A 105 7.90 10.44 -9.77
N LYS A 106 7.84 11.42 -8.87
CA LYS A 106 9.01 12.20 -8.46
C LYS A 106 10.03 11.36 -7.71
N LEU A 107 9.57 10.48 -6.81
CA LEU A 107 10.46 9.57 -6.09
C LEU A 107 11.10 8.54 -7.01
N ILE A 108 10.35 8.00 -7.97
CA ILE A 108 10.90 7.11 -9.00
C ILE A 108 11.92 7.88 -9.85
N CYS A 109 11.58 9.07 -10.36
CA CYS A 109 12.49 9.86 -11.19
C CYS A 109 13.82 10.19 -10.50
N GLU A 110 13.80 10.52 -9.20
CA GLU A 110 14.99 10.91 -8.45
C GLU A 110 15.81 9.70 -7.97
N PHE A 111 15.13 8.66 -7.46
CA PHE A 111 15.79 7.54 -6.76
C PHE A 111 15.81 6.23 -7.56
N GLU A 112 15.23 6.18 -8.75
CA GLU A 112 15.32 5.00 -9.62
C GLU A 112 16.73 4.90 -10.18
N THR A 113 17.55 4.10 -9.50
CA THR A 113 18.84 3.69 -10.04
C THR A 113 18.61 2.83 -11.28
N ASN A 114 19.12 3.30 -12.41
CA ASN A 114 19.17 2.53 -13.66
C ASN A 114 20.18 1.38 -13.55
N THR A 115 19.86 0.33 -12.79
CA THR A 115 20.70 -0.87 -12.72
C THR A 115 20.69 -1.53 -14.09
N ASN A 116 21.82 -1.54 -14.80
CA ASN A 116 21.92 -2.15 -16.12
C ASN A 116 21.75 -3.67 -16.00
N SER A 117 21.18 -4.31 -17.02
CA SER A 117 21.14 -5.77 -17.13
C SER A 117 22.54 -6.38 -16.93
N ALA A 118 23.59 -5.72 -17.46
CA ALA A 118 24.98 -6.12 -17.27
C ALA A 118 25.40 -6.17 -15.78
N ASP A 119 25.03 -5.15 -14.99
CA ASP A 119 25.37 -5.07 -13.57
C ASP A 119 24.66 -6.16 -12.77
N ILE A 120 23.40 -6.48 -13.13
CA ILE A 120 22.64 -7.55 -12.48
C ILE A 120 23.20 -8.92 -12.85
N HIS A 121 23.58 -9.13 -14.11
CA HIS A 121 24.26 -10.36 -14.54
C HIS A 121 25.59 -10.55 -13.81
N GLN A 122 26.34 -9.47 -13.58
CA GLN A 122 27.55 -9.49 -12.77
C GLN A 122 27.24 -9.79 -11.29
N LEU A 123 26.19 -9.19 -10.72
CA LEU A 123 25.74 -9.50 -9.36
C LEU A 123 25.35 -10.97 -9.18
N LEU A 124 24.58 -11.52 -10.13
CA LEU A 124 24.18 -12.93 -10.13
C LEU A 124 25.37 -13.88 -10.28
N ARG A 125 26.36 -13.50 -11.10
CA ARG A 125 27.60 -14.28 -11.28
C ARG A 125 28.46 -14.28 -10.02
N ASN A 126 28.55 -13.13 -9.36
CA ASN A 126 29.40 -12.90 -8.19
C ASN A 126 28.76 -13.39 -6.89
N ARG A 127 27.43 -13.47 -6.81
CA ARG A 127 26.74 -14.02 -5.64
C ARG A 127 27.09 -15.50 -5.49
N LYS A 128 27.73 -15.84 -4.37
CA LYS A 128 28.04 -17.21 -3.95
C LYS A 128 27.40 -17.47 -2.59
N MET A 129 27.01 -18.72 -2.38
CA MET A 129 26.44 -19.17 -1.12
C MET A 129 27.44 -18.94 0.02
N GLN A 130 27.03 -18.20 1.03
CA GLN A 130 27.79 -17.93 2.24
C GLN A 130 27.70 -19.12 3.20
N LYS A 131 28.72 -19.30 4.05
CA LYS A 131 28.74 -20.42 5.02
C LYS A 131 27.68 -20.33 6.11
N ALA A 132 27.14 -19.14 6.34
CA ALA A 132 26.14 -18.87 7.39
C ALA A 132 24.69 -18.89 6.88
N GLU A 133 24.45 -18.93 5.56
CA GLU A 133 23.09 -18.96 5.01
C GLU A 133 22.66 -20.40 4.71
N THR A 134 21.37 -20.69 4.89
CA THR A 134 20.80 -21.97 4.46
C THR A 134 20.67 -22.00 2.93
N PHE A 135 20.64 -23.21 2.36
CA PHE A 135 20.41 -23.37 0.92
C PHE A 135 19.10 -22.71 0.46
N HIS A 136 18.05 -22.76 1.29
CA HIS A 136 16.77 -22.15 0.99
C HIS A 136 16.84 -20.63 0.94
N GLU A 137 17.50 -19.99 1.91
CA GLU A 137 17.71 -18.54 1.93
C GLU A 137 18.56 -18.06 0.74
N TYR A 138 19.59 -18.84 0.38
CA TYR A 138 20.39 -18.58 -0.82
C TYR A 138 19.52 -18.63 -2.09
N MET A 139 18.69 -19.67 -2.23
CA MET A 139 17.80 -19.82 -3.39
C MET A 139 16.79 -18.67 -3.49
N LEU A 140 16.18 -18.26 -2.36
CA LEU A 140 15.27 -17.12 -2.32
C LEU A 140 15.97 -15.81 -2.68
N SER A 141 17.21 -15.62 -2.21
CA SER A 141 18.02 -14.45 -2.54
C SER A 141 18.39 -14.39 -4.02
N MET A 142 18.77 -15.52 -4.62
CA MET A 142 19.02 -15.63 -6.06
C MET A 142 17.75 -15.37 -6.88
N LYS A 143 16.60 -15.90 -6.45
CA LYS A 143 15.29 -15.62 -7.08
C LYS A 143 14.92 -14.14 -6.98
N LYS A 144 15.20 -13.50 -5.83
CA LYS A 144 14.98 -12.06 -5.59
C LYS A 144 15.82 -11.19 -6.53
N LEU A 145 17.06 -11.58 -6.82
CA LEU A 145 17.94 -10.88 -7.78
C LEU A 145 17.49 -11.10 -9.23
N ALA A 146 17.12 -12.34 -9.58
CA ALA A 146 16.68 -12.67 -10.93
C ALA A 146 15.36 -12.00 -11.34
N SER A 147 14.44 -11.77 -10.39
CA SER A 147 13.17 -11.09 -10.70
C SER A 147 13.33 -9.64 -11.15
N VAL A 148 14.43 -8.98 -10.77
CA VAL A 148 14.77 -7.63 -11.23
C VAL A 148 15.10 -7.62 -12.74
N VAL A 149 15.75 -8.68 -13.25
CA VAL A 149 16.11 -8.80 -14.67
C VAL A 149 14.87 -9.00 -15.54
N LEU A 150 13.91 -9.82 -15.08
CA LEU A 150 12.74 -10.20 -15.86
C LEU A 150 11.77 -9.03 -16.09
N LYS A 151 11.66 -8.08 -15.15
CA LYS A 151 10.79 -6.90 -15.30
C LYS A 151 11.32 -5.88 -16.31
N LYS A 152 12.64 -5.76 -16.50
CA LYS A 152 13.23 -4.80 -17.47
C LYS A 152 13.03 -5.18 -18.93
N LYS A 153 12.77 -6.46 -19.24
CA LYS A 153 12.57 -6.90 -20.63
C LYS A 153 11.32 -6.31 -21.29
N LEU A 154 10.44 -5.62 -20.55
CA LEU A 154 9.28 -4.91 -21.10
C LEU A 154 9.51 -3.42 -21.44
N CYS A 155 10.64 -2.80 -21.06
CA CYS A 155 10.87 -1.36 -21.30
C CYS A 155 11.95 -1.04 -22.34
N CYS A 156 12.65 -2.02 -22.91
CA CYS A 156 13.71 -1.77 -23.90
C CYS A 156 13.35 -2.11 -25.35
N ASP A 157 12.11 -2.47 -25.68
CA ASP A 157 11.67 -2.72 -27.08
C ASP A 157 11.03 -1.48 -27.75
N ILE A 158 11.20 -0.28 -27.19
CA ILE A 158 10.89 0.99 -27.86
C ILE A 158 12.09 1.93 -27.68
N LEU A 159 13.14 1.67 -28.46
CA LEU A 159 14.09 2.68 -28.98
C LEU A 159 14.91 2.05 -30.11
#